data_AF-A0A3D3L9V7-F1
#
_entry.id   AF-A0A3D3L9V7-F1
#
_cell.length_a   1.000
_cell.length_b   1.000
_cell.length_c   1.000
_cell.angle_alpha   90.00
_cell.angle_beta   90.00
_cell.angle_gamma   90.00
#
_symmetry.space_group_name_H-M   'P 1'
#
loop_
_entity.id
_entity.type
_entity.pdbx_description
1 polymer ?
#
loop_
_entity_poly.entity_id
_entity_poly.type
_entity_poly.pdbx_seq_one_letter_code
_entity_poly.pdbx_strand_id
1 'polypeptide(L)'
;MARIHPPNSRFNFPSPSCSIRKNPESPSTAMNIRTSPTKLEIRNSKSAFTLIEIVIVLTIISILAAGSIYMLKGNVDVAKETRVDGDLQNIMTQLQLYEARNMRPPTTEQGLKALVEKPTTEPLPEKWTALLEEVPKDPWGMEYKYRYPAQKSKKAYDVYSVGKDGVEGTEDDIGNWKATTTP
;
A
#
# COMPACT_ATOMS: atom_id res chain seq x y z
N MET A 1 -41.01 -4.23 34.17
CA MET A 1 -40.82 -4.97 32.90
C MET A 1 -39.63 -4.36 32.16
N ALA A 2 -38.65 -5.02 31.56
CA ALA A 2 -37.99 -6.32 31.71
C ALA A 2 -36.61 -6.09 31.05
N ARG A 3 -35.50 -6.42 31.72
CA ARG A 3 -34.14 -6.38 31.13
C ARG A 3 -33.95 -7.64 30.31
N ILE A 4 -33.43 -7.53 29.08
CA ILE A 4 -33.03 -8.69 28.28
C ILE A 4 -31.51 -8.73 28.23
N HIS A 5 -30.94 -9.72 28.92
CA HIS A 5 -29.54 -10.14 28.81
C HIS A 5 -29.37 -11.08 27.60
N PRO A 6 -28.27 -11.00 26.83
CA PRO A 6 -27.91 -12.05 25.89
C PRO A 6 -27.27 -13.26 26.59
N PRO A 7 -27.50 -14.51 26.12
CA PRO A 7 -27.00 -15.71 26.75
C PRO A 7 -25.55 -16.04 26.38
N ASN A 8 -24.88 -16.62 27.37
CA ASN A 8 -23.46 -16.96 27.46
C ASN A 8 -23.25 -18.40 26.96
N SER A 9 -22.69 -18.62 25.77
CA SER A 9 -22.38 -19.96 25.26
C SER A 9 -20.89 -20.30 25.45
N ARG A 10 -20.59 -20.86 26.63
CA ARG A 10 -19.31 -21.52 26.92
C ARG A 10 -19.24 -22.82 26.11
N PHE A 11 -18.37 -22.86 25.10
CA PHE A 11 -17.96 -24.12 24.46
C PHE A 11 -16.92 -24.81 25.34
N ASN A 12 -17.31 -25.95 25.90
CA ASN A 12 -16.47 -26.83 26.71
C ASN A 12 -15.90 -27.92 25.80
N PHE A 13 -14.59 -27.90 25.55
CA PHE A 13 -13.90 -28.95 24.79
C PHE A 13 -13.34 -30.01 25.75
N PRO A 14 -13.64 -31.31 25.56
CA PRO A 14 -13.01 -32.36 26.33
C PRO A 14 -11.61 -32.67 25.78
N SER A 15 -10.63 -32.77 26.68
CA SER A 15 -9.27 -33.23 26.38
C SER A 15 -9.24 -34.75 26.17
N PRO A 16 -8.50 -35.28 25.20
CA PRO A 16 -8.30 -36.73 25.11
C PRO A 16 -7.17 -37.16 26.05
N SER A 17 -7.54 -37.83 27.14
CA SER A 17 -6.62 -38.57 28.00
C SER A 17 -6.16 -39.84 27.30
N CYS A 18 -4.94 -39.83 26.76
CA CYS A 18 -4.29 -41.02 26.20
C CYS A 18 -3.79 -41.92 27.33
N SER A 19 -4.52 -43.00 27.62
CA SER A 19 -4.14 -44.01 28.61
C SER A 19 -3.34 -45.14 27.96
N ILE A 20 -2.06 -45.24 28.29
CA ILE A 20 -1.20 -46.39 27.97
C ILE A 20 -1.63 -47.61 28.77
N ARG A 21 -2.00 -48.69 28.08
CA ARG A 21 -2.07 -50.05 28.64
C ARG A 21 -0.86 -50.83 28.19
N LYS A 22 -0.03 -51.28 29.14
CA LYS A 22 0.86 -52.43 28.95
C LYS A 22 0.01 -53.70 29.04
N ASN A 23 0.26 -54.68 28.19
CA ASN A 23 -0.10 -56.06 28.49
C ASN A 23 1.05 -57.00 28.09
N PRO A 24 1.40 -58.00 28.92
CA PRO A 24 2.55 -58.86 28.72
C PRO A 24 2.23 -60.06 27.82
N GLU A 25 3.32 -60.62 27.30
CA GLU A 25 3.38 -61.77 26.40
C GLU A 25 2.86 -63.07 27.04
N SER A 26 2.21 -63.93 26.24
CA SER A 26 2.36 -65.38 26.37
C SER A 26 2.21 -66.06 25.00
N PRO A 27 2.99 -67.10 24.69
CA PRO A 27 2.97 -67.77 23.40
C PRO A 27 1.95 -68.92 23.37
N SER A 28 1.27 -69.11 22.25
CA SER A 28 0.58 -70.38 21.94
C SER A 28 0.40 -70.55 20.44
N THR A 29 1.25 -71.41 19.90
CA THR A 29 1.05 -72.35 18.80
C THR A 29 -0.30 -72.27 18.08
N ALA A 30 -0.28 -71.84 16.82
CA ALA A 30 -1.32 -72.19 15.86
C ALA A 30 -0.75 -72.26 14.43
N MET A 31 -0.62 -73.50 13.96
CA MET A 31 -0.97 -74.01 12.64
C MET A 31 -0.79 -73.12 11.39
N ASN A 32 0.10 -73.60 10.55
CA ASN A 32 0.53 -73.13 9.24
C ASN A 32 -0.59 -73.23 8.18
N ILE A 33 -0.98 -72.09 7.58
CA ILE A 33 -1.63 -72.06 6.25
C ILE A 33 -0.80 -71.12 5.39
N ARG A 34 0.06 -71.69 4.54
CA ARG A 34 0.74 -70.96 3.46
C ARG A 34 -0.25 -70.70 2.34
N THR A 35 -1.01 -69.62 2.42
CA THR A 35 -1.53 -68.96 1.23
C THR A 35 -0.53 -67.91 0.80
N SER A 36 0.12 -68.13 -0.34
CA SER A 36 1.00 -67.13 -0.95
C SER A 36 0.13 -65.99 -1.49
N PRO A 37 0.17 -64.77 -0.92
CA PRO A 37 -0.43 -63.64 -1.60
C PRO A 37 0.43 -63.38 -2.84
N THR A 38 -0.12 -63.58 -4.03
CA THR A 38 0.44 -63.00 -5.25
C THR A 38 0.38 -61.49 -5.11
N LYS A 39 1.45 -60.91 -4.56
CA LYS A 39 1.67 -59.49 -4.41
C LYS A 39 1.70 -58.87 -5.80
N LEU A 40 0.58 -58.32 -6.24
CA LEU A 40 0.55 -57.40 -7.38
C LEU A 40 1.28 -56.13 -6.95
N GLU A 41 2.60 -56.12 -7.16
CA GLU A 41 3.36 -54.89 -7.10
C GLU A 41 2.88 -53.97 -8.23
N ILE A 42 2.02 -53.02 -7.90
CA ILE A 42 1.84 -51.82 -8.70
C ILE A 42 3.22 -51.16 -8.73
N ARG A 43 3.97 -51.40 -9.82
CA ARG A 43 5.24 -50.71 -10.08
C ARG A 43 4.90 -49.23 -10.17
N ASN A 44 5.11 -48.53 -9.06
CA ASN A 44 5.08 -47.08 -9.05
C ASN A 44 6.29 -46.64 -9.86
N SER A 45 6.10 -46.46 -11.17
CA SER A 45 7.14 -45.93 -12.05
C SER A 45 7.42 -44.51 -11.58
N LYS A 46 8.42 -44.36 -10.72
CA LYS A 46 8.98 -43.05 -10.43
C LYS A 46 9.62 -42.59 -11.73
N SER A 47 8.87 -41.80 -12.50
CA SER A 47 9.42 -41.10 -13.66
C SER A 47 10.55 -40.22 -13.14
N ALA A 48 11.79 -40.57 -13.46
CA ALA A 48 12.93 -39.74 -13.18
C ALA A 48 12.96 -38.64 -14.24
N PHE A 49 12.97 -37.38 -13.79
CA PHE A 49 13.07 -36.20 -14.66
C PHE A 49 14.28 -36.33 -15.59
N THR A 50 14.08 -36.00 -16.86
CA THR A 50 15.16 -36.02 -17.85
C THR A 50 16.00 -34.75 -17.75
N LEU A 51 17.29 -34.84 -18.08
CA LEU A 51 18.18 -33.67 -18.06
C LEU A 51 17.71 -32.57 -19.04
N ILE A 52 17.16 -32.98 -20.19
CA ILE A 52 16.64 -32.06 -21.21
C ILE A 52 15.44 -31.23 -20.70
N GLU A 53 14.62 -31.80 -19.81
CA GLU A 53 13.45 -31.12 -19.24
C GLU A 53 13.86 -29.94 -18.36
N ILE A 54 14.89 -30.13 -17.54
CA ILE A 54 15.45 -29.04 -16.72
C ILE A 54 16.16 -27.99 -17.60
N VAL A 55 16.87 -28.41 -18.65
CA VAL A 55 17.56 -27.49 -19.56
C VAL A 55 16.57 -26.58 -20.29
N ILE A 56 15.46 -27.12 -20.81
CA ILE A 56 14.43 -26.33 -21.49
C ILE A 56 13.78 -25.32 -20.53
N VAL A 57 13.44 -25.73 -19.30
CA VAL A 57 12.83 -24.86 -18.29
C VAL A 57 13.76 -23.69 -17.93
N LEU A 58 15.04 -23.96 -17.65
CA LEU A 58 16.01 -22.92 -17.32
C LEU A 58 16.25 -21.96 -18.50
N THR A 59 16.17 -22.47 -19.73
CA THR A 59 16.28 -21.66 -20.94
C THR A 59 15.12 -20.69 -21.09
N ILE A 60 13.88 -21.14 -20.86
CA ILE A 60 12.71 -20.26 -20.94
C ILE A 60 12.75 -19.22 -19.81
N ILE A 61 13.11 -19.63 -18.59
CA ILE A 61 13.24 -18.70 -17.45
C ILE A 61 14.32 -17.65 -17.71
N SER A 62 15.48 -18.00 -18.30
CA SER A 62 16.53 -17.02 -18.60
C SER A 62 16.11 -16.00 -19.65
N ILE A 63 15.38 -16.42 -20.69
CA ILE A 63 14.82 -15.54 -21.71
C ILE A 63 13.78 -14.58 -21.10
N LEU A 64 12.85 -15.10 -20.30
CA LEU A 64 11.83 -14.27 -19.65
C LEU A 64 12.45 -13.31 -18.63
N ALA A 65 13.38 -13.79 -17.80
CA ALA A 65 14.08 -12.99 -16.81
C ALA A 65 14.84 -11.82 -17.44
N ALA A 66 15.45 -12.01 -18.62
CA ALA A 66 16.14 -10.95 -19.34
C ALA A 66 15.23 -9.77 -19.74
N GLY A 67 13.95 -10.04 -20.08
CA GLY A 67 12.98 -9.02 -20.52
C GLY A 67 12.12 -8.41 -19.41
N SER A 68 12.11 -9.00 -18.21
CA SER A 68 11.11 -8.70 -17.17
C SER A 68 11.23 -7.32 -16.52
N ILE A 69 12.39 -6.65 -16.62
CA ILE A 69 12.68 -5.39 -15.90
C ILE A 69 12.03 -4.17 -16.58
N TYR A 70 11.87 -4.19 -17.90
CA TYR A 70 11.54 -2.98 -18.67
C TYR A 70 10.08 -2.52 -18.53
N MET A 71 9.14 -3.41 -18.22
CA MET A 71 7.70 -3.08 -18.15
C MET A 71 7.32 -2.17 -16.96
N LEU A 72 8.13 -2.10 -15.91
CA LEU A 72 7.77 -1.39 -14.67
C LEU A 72 8.19 0.09 -14.66
N LYS A 73 9.18 0.50 -15.46
CA LYS A 73 9.79 1.84 -15.32
C LYS A 73 8.88 3.00 -15.72
N GLY A 74 8.05 2.85 -16.76
CA GLY A 74 7.21 3.95 -17.27
C GLY A 74 5.98 4.25 -16.39
N ASN A 75 5.37 3.22 -15.80
CA ASN A 75 4.12 3.38 -15.05
C ASN A 75 4.34 4.04 -13.68
N VAL A 76 5.53 3.89 -13.11
CA VAL A 76 5.85 4.46 -11.78
C VAL A 76 5.94 5.97 -11.86
N ASP A 77 6.56 6.54 -12.89
CA ASP A 77 6.72 7.99 -13.01
C ASP A 77 5.37 8.67 -13.27
N VAL A 78 4.52 8.13 -14.15
CA VAL A 78 3.15 8.64 -14.38
C VAL A 78 2.29 8.55 -13.12
N ALA A 79 2.41 7.46 -12.36
CA ALA A 79 1.67 7.30 -11.10
C ALA A 79 2.10 8.33 -10.04
N LYS A 80 3.39 8.72 -10.01
CA LYS A 80 3.88 9.78 -9.13
C LYS A 80 3.31 11.14 -9.52
N GLU A 81 3.36 11.49 -10.80
CA GLU A 81 2.77 12.76 -11.28
C GLU A 81 1.27 12.82 -10.97
N THR A 82 0.53 11.73 -11.21
CA THR A 82 -0.90 11.63 -10.89
C THR A 82 -1.16 11.78 -9.38
N ARG A 83 -0.28 11.25 -8.53
CA ARG A 83 -0.36 11.41 -7.07
C ARG A 83 -0.18 12.89 -6.68
N VAL A 84 0.78 13.58 -7.28
CA VAL A 84 0.96 15.02 -7.08
C VAL A 84 -0.28 15.80 -7.46
N ASP A 85 -0.90 15.49 -8.61
CA ASP A 85 -2.12 16.17 -9.03
C ASP A 85 -3.27 16.00 -8.02
N GLY A 86 -3.44 14.78 -7.48
CA GLY A 86 -4.42 14.52 -6.42
C GLY A 86 -4.15 15.30 -5.14
N ASP A 87 -2.90 15.34 -4.69
CA ASP A 87 -2.48 16.10 -3.51
C ASP A 87 -2.70 17.61 -3.73
N LEU A 88 -2.31 18.14 -4.89
CA LEU A 88 -2.51 19.54 -5.26
C LEU A 88 -4.00 19.92 -5.27
N GLN A 89 -4.88 19.06 -5.78
CA GLN A 89 -6.32 19.27 -5.75
C GLN A 89 -6.87 19.33 -4.32
N ASN A 90 -6.42 18.43 -3.46
CA ASN A 90 -6.81 18.43 -2.05
C ASN A 90 -6.34 19.72 -1.35
N ILE A 91 -5.05 20.06 -1.48
CA ILE A 91 -4.48 21.29 -0.89
C ILE A 91 -5.20 22.54 -1.41
N MET A 92 -5.46 22.62 -2.72
CA MET A 92 -6.22 23.72 -3.33
C MET A 92 -7.61 23.88 -2.72
N THR A 93 -8.34 22.78 -2.55
CA THR A 93 -9.69 22.79 -1.96
C THR A 93 -9.67 23.35 -0.54
N GLN A 94 -8.66 22.97 0.24
CA GLN A 94 -8.50 23.43 1.62
C GLN A 94 -8.06 24.90 1.68
N LEU A 95 -7.19 25.35 0.78
CA LEU A 95 -6.83 26.77 0.66
C LEU A 95 -8.03 27.63 0.28
N GLN A 96 -8.88 27.16 -0.65
CA GLN A 96 -10.12 27.84 -1.01
C GLN A 96 -11.08 27.94 0.18
N LEU A 97 -11.20 26.88 0.98
CA LEU A 97 -12.01 26.90 2.19
C LEU A 97 -11.44 27.85 3.26
N TYR A 98 -10.12 27.89 3.43
CA TYR A 98 -9.45 28.85 4.31
C TYR A 98 -9.75 30.28 3.88
N GLU A 99 -9.62 30.57 2.59
CA GLU A 99 -9.89 31.87 2.00
C GLU A 99 -11.36 32.27 2.18
N ALA A 100 -12.30 31.36 1.93
CA ALA A 100 -13.72 31.60 2.13
C ALA A 100 -14.08 31.93 3.59
N ARG A 101 -13.33 31.39 4.56
CA ARG A 101 -13.56 31.62 6.00
C ARG A 101 -12.91 32.89 6.52
N ASN A 102 -11.74 33.24 6.01
CA ASN A 102 -10.92 34.34 6.53
C ASN A 102 -10.86 35.53 5.56
N MET A 103 -11.61 35.48 4.45
CA MET A 103 -11.63 36.46 3.35
C MET A 103 -10.29 36.68 2.65
N ARG A 104 -9.28 35.87 2.96
CA ARG A 104 -7.93 35.96 2.42
C ARG A 104 -7.21 34.62 2.48
N PRO A 105 -6.34 34.33 1.51
CA PRO A 105 -5.45 33.17 1.59
C PRO A 105 -4.35 33.37 2.65
N PRO A 106 -3.66 32.30 3.08
CA PRO A 106 -2.47 32.40 3.93
C PRO A 106 -1.36 33.21 3.25
N THR A 107 -0.48 33.83 4.03
CA THR A 107 0.71 34.49 3.48
C THR A 107 1.80 33.46 3.15
N THR A 108 2.80 33.84 2.34
CA THR A 108 3.93 32.95 2.05
C THR A 108 4.71 32.53 3.30
N GLU A 109 4.81 33.42 4.30
CA GLU A 109 5.45 33.12 5.59
C GLU A 109 4.67 32.09 6.42
N GLN A 110 3.33 32.17 6.38
CA GLN A 110 2.45 31.20 7.02
C GLN A 110 2.46 29.85 6.25
N GLY A 111 2.47 29.92 4.92
CA GLY A 111 2.57 28.78 4.02
C GLY A 111 1.42 27.78 4.15
N LEU A 112 1.67 26.53 3.72
CA LEU A 112 0.71 25.42 3.86
C LEU A 112 0.50 24.98 5.31
N LYS A 113 1.42 25.33 6.21
CA LYS A 113 1.31 25.01 7.64
C LYS A 113 0.09 25.67 8.28
N ALA A 114 -0.36 26.81 7.75
CA ALA A 114 -1.59 27.47 8.18
C ALA A 114 -2.85 26.60 8.04
N LEU A 115 -2.81 25.54 7.23
CA LEU A 115 -3.91 24.58 7.08
C LEU A 115 -3.92 23.51 8.17
N VAL A 116 -2.76 23.25 8.80
CA VAL A 116 -2.59 22.22 9.83
C VAL A 116 -2.65 22.84 11.23
N GLU A 117 -1.89 23.91 11.43
CA GLU A 117 -1.78 24.62 12.70
C GLU A 117 -2.23 26.07 12.59
N LYS A 118 -2.70 26.63 13.71
CA LYS A 118 -3.15 28.02 13.74
C LYS A 118 -1.94 28.93 13.56
N PRO A 119 -1.89 29.76 12.49
CA PRO A 119 -0.76 30.66 12.30
C PRO A 119 -0.70 31.69 13.42
N THR A 120 0.50 31.95 13.91
CA THR A 120 0.81 32.95 14.94
C THR A 120 1.28 34.28 14.35
N THR A 121 1.74 34.26 13.10
CA THR A 121 2.20 35.44 12.35
C THR A 121 1.00 36.26 11.86
N GLU A 122 1.13 37.57 11.90
CA GLU A 122 0.13 38.45 11.31
C GLU A 122 0.06 38.28 9.78
N PRO A 123 -1.15 38.35 9.19
CA PRO A 123 -2.41 38.65 9.84
C PRO A 123 -3.06 37.38 10.41
N LEU A 124 -3.62 37.48 11.62
CA LEU A 124 -4.23 36.33 12.33
C LEU A 124 -5.63 36.00 11.77
N PRO A 125 -5.92 34.72 11.48
CA PRO A 125 -7.23 34.31 10.99
C PRO A 125 -8.28 34.43 12.10
N GLU A 126 -9.42 35.05 11.79
CA GLU A 126 -10.54 35.19 12.73
C GLU A 126 -11.25 33.85 12.98
N LYS A 127 -11.43 33.04 11.94
CA LYS A 127 -12.18 31.77 11.98
C LYS A 127 -11.32 30.59 11.52
N TRP A 128 -10.22 30.37 12.24
CA TRP A 128 -9.34 29.24 11.98
C TRP A 128 -9.92 27.91 12.45
N THR A 129 -9.69 26.87 11.65
CA THR A 129 -9.88 25.45 12.01
C THR A 129 -8.75 24.67 11.35
N ALA A 130 -8.38 23.53 11.92
CA ALA A 130 -7.53 22.58 11.21
C ALA A 130 -8.30 22.08 9.97
N LEU A 131 -7.69 22.22 8.80
CA LEU A 131 -8.24 21.83 7.49
C LEU A 131 -7.52 20.59 6.94
N LEU A 132 -6.26 20.41 7.31
CA LEU A 132 -5.48 19.19 7.09
C LEU A 132 -4.99 18.66 8.44
N GLU A 133 -4.84 17.34 8.54
CA GLU A 133 -4.15 16.69 9.67
C GLU A 133 -2.63 16.90 9.57
N GLU A 134 -2.09 16.72 8.35
CA GLU A 134 -0.70 16.98 8.02
C GLU A 134 -0.59 17.43 6.56
N VAL A 135 0.44 18.20 6.22
CA VAL A 135 0.73 18.51 4.82
C VAL A 135 1.38 17.27 4.21
N PRO A 136 0.79 16.66 3.15
CA PRO A 136 1.39 15.50 2.52
C PRO A 136 2.74 15.87 1.90
N LYS A 137 3.63 14.88 1.81
CA LYS A 137 4.86 14.99 1.02
C LYS A 137 4.61 14.48 -0.38
N ASP A 138 5.33 15.05 -1.34
CA ASP A 138 5.26 14.59 -2.70
C ASP A 138 5.88 13.16 -2.84
N PRO A 139 5.70 12.48 -3.99
CA PRO A 139 6.21 11.13 -4.20
C PRO A 139 7.74 11.00 -4.21
N TRP A 140 8.46 12.11 -4.24
CA TRP A 140 9.92 12.17 -4.15
C TRP A 140 10.39 12.53 -2.73
N GLY A 141 9.45 12.73 -1.80
CA GLY A 141 9.71 12.99 -0.38
C GLY A 141 9.92 14.47 -0.05
N MET A 142 9.68 15.38 -0.99
CA MET A 142 9.82 16.81 -0.81
C MET A 142 8.51 17.44 -0.32
N GLU A 143 8.62 18.55 0.40
CA GLU A 143 7.45 19.32 0.84
C GLU A 143 6.90 20.18 -0.31
N TYR A 144 5.58 20.27 -0.40
CA TYR A 144 4.92 21.17 -1.33
C TYR A 144 5.26 22.63 -1.00
N LYS A 145 5.49 23.40 -2.06
CA LYS A 145 5.80 24.83 -2.01
C LYS A 145 4.54 25.64 -2.22
N TYR A 146 4.47 26.74 -1.49
CA TYR A 146 3.38 27.71 -1.55
C TYR A 146 3.95 29.11 -1.79
N ARG A 147 3.30 29.87 -2.68
CA ARG A 147 3.67 31.25 -2.95
C ARG A 147 2.44 32.12 -3.14
N TYR A 148 2.41 33.22 -2.40
CA TYR A 148 1.41 34.28 -2.52
C TYR A 148 2.11 35.66 -2.52
N PRO A 149 1.84 36.53 -3.51
CA PRO A 149 0.97 36.32 -4.68
C PRO A 149 1.54 35.28 -5.68
N ALA A 150 0.67 34.72 -6.52
CA ALA A 150 1.06 33.82 -7.60
C ALA A 150 2.04 34.48 -8.59
N GLN A 151 2.98 33.69 -9.11
CA GLN A 151 3.92 34.05 -10.17
C GLN A 151 3.68 33.24 -11.45
N LYS A 152 3.42 31.93 -11.33
CA LYS A 152 3.21 31.04 -12.49
C LYS A 152 1.72 30.84 -12.79
N SER A 153 0.88 30.75 -11.76
CA SER A 153 -0.56 30.49 -11.90
C SER A 153 -1.36 31.74 -12.23
N LYS A 154 -2.49 31.53 -12.90
CA LYS A 154 -3.52 32.56 -13.09
C LYS A 154 -4.39 32.77 -11.84
N LYS A 155 -4.25 31.92 -10.82
CA LYS A 155 -4.96 32.02 -9.54
C LYS A 155 -4.25 33.00 -8.59
N ALA A 156 -4.81 33.22 -7.40
CA ALA A 156 -4.24 34.13 -6.40
C ALA A 156 -2.89 33.66 -5.83
N TYR A 157 -2.65 32.35 -5.80
CA TYR A 157 -1.44 31.72 -5.23
C TYR A 157 -0.95 30.55 -6.08
N ASP A 158 0.35 30.25 -5.97
CA ASP A 158 0.97 29.06 -6.55
C ASP A 158 1.11 27.97 -5.48
N VAL A 159 0.76 26.74 -5.86
CA VAL A 159 1.09 25.52 -5.08
C VAL A 159 1.73 24.54 -6.03
N TYR A 160 2.88 24.01 -5.66
CA TYR A 160 3.66 23.11 -6.52
C TYR A 160 4.59 22.17 -5.76
N SER A 161 4.91 21.05 -6.41
CA SER A 161 6.04 20.19 -6.08
C SER A 161 7.22 20.55 -6.98
N VAL A 162 8.43 20.42 -6.43
CA VAL A 162 9.72 20.59 -7.12
C VAL A 162 10.09 19.40 -8.00
N GLY A 163 9.23 18.39 -8.09
CA GLY A 163 9.46 17.25 -8.95
C GLY A 163 10.57 16.33 -8.47
N LYS A 164 11.23 15.68 -9.44
CA LYS A 164 12.17 14.58 -9.20
C LYS A 164 13.57 15.11 -8.88
N ASP A 165 13.93 16.26 -9.42
CA ASP A 165 15.26 16.85 -9.23
C ASP A 165 15.39 17.57 -7.88
N GLY A 166 14.27 17.95 -7.27
CA GLY A 166 14.23 18.64 -5.97
C GLY A 166 14.61 20.12 -6.05
N VAL A 167 14.69 20.70 -7.25
CA VAL A 167 15.14 22.05 -7.51
C VAL A 167 13.94 22.92 -7.91
N GLU A 168 13.77 24.07 -7.27
CA GLU A 168 12.70 24.98 -7.66
C GLU A 168 13.00 25.69 -8.99
N GLY A 169 12.00 25.83 -9.85
CA GLY A 169 12.08 26.65 -11.06
C GLY A 169 12.54 25.90 -12.31
N THR A 170 12.62 24.58 -12.24
CA THR A 170 12.94 23.68 -13.35
C THR A 170 11.66 23.25 -14.10
N GLU A 171 11.83 22.53 -15.20
CA GLU A 171 10.71 22.10 -16.06
C GLU A 171 9.88 20.95 -15.45
N ASP A 172 10.46 20.21 -14.50
CA ASP A 172 9.80 19.12 -13.78
C ASP A 172 8.95 19.62 -12.60
N ASP A 173 8.91 20.93 -12.31
CA ASP A 173 7.96 21.52 -11.38
C ASP A 173 6.52 21.18 -11.80
N ILE A 174 5.76 20.59 -10.88
CA ILE A 174 4.35 20.25 -11.07
C ILE A 174 3.52 21.14 -10.15
N GLY A 175 2.72 22.01 -10.73
CA GLY A 175 1.95 22.98 -9.98
C GLY A 175 0.62 23.36 -10.61
N ASN A 176 -0.14 24.15 -9.87
CA ASN A 176 -1.50 24.57 -10.18
C ASN A 176 -1.65 25.52 -11.40
N TRP A 177 -0.55 25.81 -12.11
CA TRP A 177 -0.53 26.58 -13.35
C TRP A 177 -0.63 25.69 -14.59
N LYS A 178 -0.35 24.39 -14.49
CA LYS A 178 -0.58 23.47 -15.61
C LYS A 178 -2.08 23.47 -15.86
N ALA A 179 -2.48 23.97 -17.03
CA ALA A 179 -3.87 23.95 -17.44
C ALA A 179 -4.34 22.50 -17.31
N THR A 180 -5.43 22.27 -16.57
CA THR A 180 -6.11 20.99 -16.57
C THR A 180 -6.52 20.73 -18.02
N THR A 181 -5.67 20.07 -18.80
CA THR A 181 -6.00 19.56 -20.12
C THR A 181 -6.84 18.32 -19.85
N THR A 182 -8.08 18.54 -19.42
CA THR A 182 -9.13 17.53 -19.53
C THR A 182 -9.35 17.35 -21.03
N PRO A 183 -9.07 16.17 -21.61
CA PRO A 183 -9.43 15.88 -23.00
C PRO A 183 -10.95 15.92 -23.21
#